data_AF-A0A1Y1M807-F1
#
_entry.id   AF-A0A1Y1M807-F1
#
_cell.length_a   1.000
_cell.length_b   1.000
_cell.length_c   1.000
_cell.angle_alpha   90.00
_cell.angle_beta   90.00
_cell.angle_gamma   90.00
#
_symmetry.space_group_name_H-M   'P 1'
#
loop_
_entity.id
_entity.type
_entity.pdbx_description
1 polymer ?
#
loop_
_entity_poly.entity_id
_entity_poly.type
_entity_poly.pdbx_seq_one_letter_code
_entity_poly.pdbx_strand_id
1 'polypeptide(L)'
;PLYGADMMGTLFDDRTDTWNLNKLPNLLDVLGTKIPGVNTAYLYLGMWKATFAWHLEDVDLYSINYLHFGAPKQWYSISQADARRFEGAMKSVWPADAKACNQFL
;
A
#
# COMPACT_ATOMS: atom_id res chain seq x y z
N PRO A 1 -1.99 -18.45 -5.62
CA PRO A 1 -3.32 -17.95 -5.18
C PRO A 1 -3.68 -16.76 -6.07
N LEU A 2 -4.96 -16.51 -6.33
CA LEU A 2 -5.38 -15.31 -7.06
C LEU A 2 -5.53 -14.15 -6.08
N TYR A 3 -5.22 -12.94 -6.52
CA TYR A 3 -5.36 -11.73 -5.72
C TYR A 3 -6.05 -10.67 -6.58
N GLY A 4 -7.27 -10.28 -6.20
CA GLY A 4 -8.01 -9.20 -6.85
C GLY A 4 -7.55 -7.87 -6.28
N ALA A 5 -6.43 -7.35 -6.75
CA ALA A 5 -5.81 -6.12 -6.27
C ALA A 5 -6.20 -4.89 -7.11
N ASP A 6 -5.96 -3.70 -6.56
CA ASP A 6 -5.96 -2.42 -7.26
C ASP A 6 -7.27 -2.08 -7.98
N MET A 7 -8.39 -2.55 -7.44
CA MET A 7 -9.70 -2.24 -8.00
C MET A 7 -10.19 -0.90 -7.48
N MET A 8 -10.38 0.07 -8.36
CA MET A 8 -10.93 1.37 -8.02
C MET A 8 -12.31 1.22 -7.38
N GLY A 9 -12.50 1.79 -6.18
CA GLY A 9 -13.80 1.80 -5.51
C GLY A 9 -13.74 1.87 -3.99
N THR A 10 -14.91 1.92 -3.37
CA THR A 10 -15.06 1.92 -1.91
C THR A 10 -16.28 1.09 -1.52
N LEU A 11 -16.22 0.45 -0.36
CA LEU A 11 -17.38 -0.18 0.29
C LEU A 11 -17.93 0.67 1.45
N PHE A 12 -17.37 1.86 1.68
CA PHE A 12 -17.94 2.82 2.61
C PHE A 12 -19.21 3.43 2.02
N ASP A 13 -20.29 3.44 2.81
CA ASP A 13 -21.51 4.15 2.48
C ASP A 13 -21.27 5.67 2.45
N ASP A 14 -21.97 6.37 1.56
CA ASP A 14 -21.83 7.82 1.42
C ASP A 14 -22.14 8.61 2.69
N ARG A 15 -22.98 8.08 3.57
CA ARG A 15 -23.32 8.64 4.87
C ARG A 15 -22.20 8.54 5.90
N THR A 16 -21.15 7.76 5.63
CA THR A 16 -20.00 7.63 6.53
C THR A 16 -19.11 8.86 6.39
N ASP A 17 -19.12 9.71 7.41
CA ASP A 17 -18.36 10.97 7.48
C ASP A 17 -17.01 10.82 8.20
N THR A 18 -16.90 9.82 9.07
CA THR A 18 -15.77 9.62 9.97
C THR A 18 -14.90 8.48 9.47
N TRP A 19 -13.60 8.73 9.26
CA TRP A 19 -12.63 7.74 8.76
C TRP A 19 -13.07 7.03 7.46
N ASN A 20 -13.78 7.74 6.59
CA ASN A 20 -14.11 7.24 5.26
C ASN A 20 -12.90 7.38 4.35
N LEU A 21 -12.25 6.26 4.01
CA LEU A 21 -11.02 6.22 3.22
C LEU A 21 -11.15 6.89 1.84
N ASN A 22 -12.37 7.02 1.30
CA ASN A 22 -12.62 7.68 0.02
C ASN A 22 -12.83 9.20 0.15
N LYS A 23 -12.89 9.73 1.37
CA LYS A 23 -13.17 11.15 1.69
C LYS A 23 -12.17 11.70 2.71
N LEU A 24 -11.01 11.07 2.89
CA LEU A 24 -10.00 11.53 3.83
C LEU A 24 -9.41 12.86 3.36
N PRO A 25 -9.39 13.90 4.21
CA PRO A 25 -8.70 15.14 3.90
C PRO A 25 -7.21 14.85 3.66
N ASN A 26 -6.70 15.23 2.49
CA ASN A 26 -5.34 14.94 2.09
C ASN A 26 -4.62 16.23 1.69
N LEU A 27 -3.38 16.42 2.15
CA LEU A 27 -2.54 17.54 1.71
C LEU A 27 -2.33 17.54 0.18
N LEU A 28 -2.35 16.37 -0.45
CA LEU A 28 -2.24 16.20 -1.90
C LEU A 28 -3.47 16.72 -2.66
N ASP A 29 -4.61 16.98 -2.00
CA ASP A 29 -5.75 17.65 -2.64
C ASP A 29 -5.42 19.09 -3.05
N VAL A 30 -4.36 19.67 -2.46
CA VAL A 30 -3.82 20.99 -2.84
C VAL A 30 -3.18 20.97 -4.22
N LEU A 31 -2.77 19.81 -4.74
CA LEU A 31 -2.15 19.68 -6.07
C LEU A 31 -3.16 19.89 -7.22
N GLY A 32 -4.47 19.95 -6.93
CA GLY A 32 -5.51 20.25 -7.93
C GLY A 32 -5.80 19.13 -8.93
N THR A 33 -5.06 18.03 -8.88
CA THR A 33 -5.21 16.85 -9.74
C THR A 33 -5.35 15.58 -8.91
N LYS A 34 -6.24 14.68 -9.35
CA LYS A 34 -6.44 13.39 -8.69
C LYS A 34 -5.43 12.35 -9.17
N ILE A 35 -4.83 11.62 -8.23
CA ILE A 35 -3.87 10.56 -8.47
C ILE A 35 -4.53 9.23 -8.05
N PRO A 36 -4.80 8.30 -8.98
CA PRO A 36 -5.43 7.01 -8.68
C PRO A 36 -4.67 6.25 -7.58
N GLY A 37 -5.39 5.76 -6.56
CA GLY A 37 -4.79 5.05 -5.44
C GLY A 37 -4.17 5.89 -4.33
N VAL A 38 -3.90 7.16 -4.61
CA VAL A 38 -3.29 8.10 -3.65
C VAL A 38 -4.34 9.02 -3.03
N ASN A 39 -5.32 9.47 -3.83
CA ASN A 39 -6.48 10.22 -3.33
C ASN A 39 -7.83 9.62 -3.73
N THR A 40 -7.82 8.35 -4.12
CA THR A 40 -9.00 7.53 -4.39
C THR A 40 -8.77 6.15 -3.78
N ALA A 41 -9.82 5.56 -3.21
CA ALA A 41 -9.70 4.28 -2.52
C ALA A 41 -9.55 3.10 -3.51
N TYR A 42 -8.74 2.11 -3.11
CA TYR A 42 -8.66 0.81 -3.76
C TYR A 42 -9.30 -0.29 -2.90
N LEU A 43 -9.88 -1.27 -3.57
CA LEU A 43 -10.38 -2.50 -2.99
C LEU A 43 -9.45 -3.67 -3.32
N TYR A 44 -9.22 -4.51 -2.31
CA TYR A 44 -8.39 -5.69 -2.41
C TYR A 44 -9.17 -6.93 -1.95
N LEU A 45 -9.27 -7.93 -2.81
CA LEU A 45 -9.90 -9.22 -2.51
C LEU A 45 -8.82 -10.29 -2.40
N GLY A 46 -8.52 -10.65 -1.16
CA GLY A 46 -7.56 -11.69 -0.82
C GLY A 46 -8.16 -13.09 -0.76
N MET A 47 -7.33 -14.08 -1.02
CA MET A 47 -7.56 -15.47 -0.62
C MET A 47 -6.38 -15.98 0.19
N TRP A 48 -6.49 -17.19 0.75
CA TRP A 48 -5.40 -17.82 1.48
C TRP A 48 -4.09 -17.81 0.67
N LYS A 49 -2.99 -17.40 1.31
CA LYS A 49 -1.65 -17.20 0.74
C LYS A 49 -1.50 -16.06 -0.28
N ALA A 50 -2.51 -15.23 -0.52
CA ALA A 50 -2.29 -13.98 -1.25
C ALA A 50 -1.36 -13.07 -0.44
N THR A 51 -0.34 -12.53 -1.09
CA THR A 51 0.76 -11.78 -0.46
C THR A 51 1.01 -10.49 -1.21
N PHE A 52 1.35 -9.43 -0.48
CA PHE A 52 1.92 -8.20 -1.02
C PHE A 52 3.41 -8.15 -0.63
N ALA A 53 4.26 -7.78 -1.58
CA ALA A 53 5.71 -7.77 -1.40
C ALA A 53 6.17 -6.66 -0.45
N TRP A 54 7.43 -6.70 -0.05
CA TRP A 54 8.06 -5.59 0.69
C TRP A 54 8.12 -4.35 -0.21
N HIS A 55 7.55 -3.24 0.25
CA HIS A 55 7.59 -1.96 -0.45
C HIS A 55 7.40 -0.82 0.55
N LEU A 56 7.68 0.40 0.09
CA LEU A 56 7.13 1.63 0.66
C LEU A 56 5.99 2.11 -0.25
N GLU A 57 5.12 2.97 0.27
CA GLU A 57 4.12 3.61 -0.56
C GLU A 57 4.78 4.55 -1.58
N ASP A 58 4.08 4.86 -2.67
CA ASP A 58 4.56 5.81 -3.67
C ASP A 58 4.96 7.14 -3.01
N VAL A 59 6.15 7.62 -3.38
CA VAL A 59 6.81 8.82 -2.81
C VAL A 59 6.87 8.85 -1.27
N ASP A 60 6.99 7.66 -0.66
CA ASP A 60 7.12 7.43 0.78
C ASP A 60 5.95 8.02 1.59
N LEU A 61 4.75 7.99 1.02
CA LEU A 61 3.54 8.49 1.66
C LEU A 61 3.06 7.59 2.80
N TYR A 62 2.11 8.11 3.57
CA TYR A 62 1.32 7.30 4.47
C TYR A 62 0.26 6.52 3.68
N SER A 63 0.00 5.29 4.11
CA SER A 63 -1.19 4.54 3.70
C SER A 63 -2.09 4.26 4.88
N ILE A 64 -3.35 3.96 4.56
CA ILE A 64 -4.36 3.51 5.51
C ILE A 64 -5.10 2.32 4.90
N ASN A 65 -5.33 1.29 5.70
CA ASN A 65 -6.02 0.08 5.27
C ASN A 65 -7.17 -0.24 6.23
N TYR A 66 -8.34 -0.55 5.68
CA TYR A 66 -9.49 -1.00 6.45
C TYR A 66 -9.97 -2.37 5.96
N LEU A 67 -9.96 -3.37 6.85
CA LEU A 67 -10.47 -4.70 6.56
C LEU A 67 -11.99 -4.72 6.76
N HIS A 68 -12.74 -4.57 5.68
CA HIS A 68 -14.21 -4.54 5.74
C HIS A 68 -14.83 -5.82 6.33
N PHE A 69 -14.37 -6.99 5.87
CA PHE A 69 -14.84 -8.31 6.34
C PHE A 69 -13.91 -9.44 5.85
N GLY A 70 -14.12 -10.65 6.34
CA GLY A 70 -13.42 -11.86 5.90
C GLY A 70 -12.35 -12.33 6.89
N ALA A 71 -11.36 -13.07 6.37
CA ALA A 71 -10.26 -13.60 7.18
C ALA A 71 -9.22 -12.50 7.52
N PRO A 72 -8.46 -12.64 8.62
CA PRO A 72 -7.45 -11.66 9.01
C PRO A 72 -6.36 -11.46 7.96
N LYS A 73 -5.77 -10.26 7.94
CA LYS A 73 -4.57 -9.93 7.18
C LYS A 73 -3.38 -9.79 8.15
N GLN A 74 -2.31 -10.56 7.91
CA GLN A 74 -1.08 -10.46 8.68
C GLN A 74 -0.14 -9.43 8.03
N TRP A 75 0.45 -8.57 8.85
CA TRP A 75 1.42 -7.56 8.43
C TRP A 75 2.78 -7.83 9.06
N TYR A 76 3.82 -7.43 8.34
CA TYR A 76 5.18 -7.30 8.82
C TYR A 76 5.65 -5.89 8.48
N SER A 77 6.36 -5.23 9.39
CA SER A 77 6.90 -3.91 9.17
C SER A 77 8.34 -3.84 9.67
N ILE A 78 9.14 -3.02 9.00
CA ILE A 78 10.48 -2.65 9.43
C ILE A 78 10.41 -1.21 9.91
N SER A 79 11.05 -0.92 11.05
CA SER A 79 11.18 0.45 11.53
C SER A 79 11.88 1.32 10.48
N GLN A 80 11.43 2.56 10.30
CA GLN A 80 12.07 3.50 9.37
C GLN A 80 13.56 3.72 9.72
N ALA A 81 13.93 3.64 10.99
CA ALA A 81 15.32 3.73 11.44
C ALA A 81 16.22 2.59 10.90
N ASP A 82 15.63 1.43 10.60
CA ASP A 82 16.32 0.25 10.08
C ASP A 82 16.17 0.08 8.55
N ALA A 83 15.49 0.99 7.85
CA ALA A 83 15.19 0.88 6.42
C ALA A 83 16.45 0.61 5.57
N ARG A 84 17.53 1.37 5.79
CA ARG A 84 18.80 1.18 5.05
C ARG A 84 19.46 -0.17 5.32
N ARG A 85 19.30 -0.71 6.53
CA ARG A 85 19.84 -2.04 6.89
C ARG A 85 19.06 -3.12 6.18
N PHE A 86 17.73 -2.97 6.11
CA PHE A 86 16.86 -3.88 5.37
C PHE A 86 17.16 -3.85 3.87
N GLU A 87 17.23 -2.67 3.25
CA GLU A 87 17.61 -2.53 1.83
C GLU A 87 18.98 -3.17 1.54
N GLY A 88 19.97 -2.96 2.41
CA GLY A 88 21.29 -3.61 2.28
C GLY A 88 21.21 -5.13 2.32
N ALA A 89 20.36 -5.69 3.19
CA ALA A 89 20.10 -7.12 3.22
C ALA A 89 19.41 -7.61 1.93
N MET A 90 18.38 -6.90 1.46
CA MET A 90 17.66 -7.27 0.23
C MET A 90 18.58 -7.22 -1.01
N LYS A 91 19.47 -6.23 -1.12
CA LYS A 91 20.48 -6.18 -2.21
C LYS A 91 21.43 -7.37 -2.20
N SER A 92 21.72 -7.92 -1.02
CA SER A 92 22.56 -9.11 -0.87
C SER A 92 21.84 -10.39 -1.31
N VAL A 93 20.51 -10.43 -1.13
CA VAL A 93 19.66 -11.58 -1.52
C VAL A 93 19.29 -11.52 -3.02
N TRP A 94 19.04 -10.32 -3.57
CA TRP A 94 18.66 -10.08 -4.97
C TRP A 94 19.66 -9.17 -5.70
N PRO A 95 20.91 -9.63 -5.93
CA PRO A 95 21.97 -8.78 -6.49
C PRO A 95 21.73 -8.41 -7.97
N ALA A 96 21.02 -9.25 -8.73
CA ALA A 96 20.72 -8.97 -10.13
C ALA A 96 19.70 -7.81 -10.25
N ASP A 97 18.60 -7.88 -9.50
CA ASP A 97 17.56 -6.86 -9.47
C ASP A 97 18.11 -5.54 -8.92
N ALA A 98 18.90 -5.60 -7.85
CA ALA A 98 19.56 -4.44 -7.27
C ALA A 98 20.53 -3.72 -8.22
N LYS A 99 21.14 -4.45 -9.18
CA LYS A 99 21.99 -3.86 -10.21
C LYS A 99 21.17 -3.25 -11.35
N ALA A 100 19.99 -3.81 -11.63
CA ALA A 100 19.11 -3.35 -12.71
C ALA A 100 18.28 -2.13 -12.29
N CYS A 101 17.84 -2.06 -11.03
CA CYS A 101 17.04 -0.96 -10.50
C CYS A 101 17.51 -0.56 -9.09
N ASN A 102 17.73 0.73 -8.88
CA ASN A 102 18.17 1.27 -7.59
C ASN A 102 17.05 1.22 -6.52
N GLN A 103 15.79 1.12 -6.95
CA GLN A 103 14.55 1.02 -6.16
C GLN A 103 13.79 -0.22 -6.65
N PHE A 104 14.38 -1.41 -6.47
CA PHE A 104 13.83 -2.68 -6.98
C PHE A 104 12.81 -3.34 -6.05
N LEU A 105 12.70 -2.84 -4.81
CA LEU A 105 11.67 -3.22 -3.86
C LEU A 105 10.39 -2.46 -4.18
#